data_AF-A0A382Z663-F1
#
_entry.id   AF-A0A382Z663-F1
#
_cell.length_a   1.000
_cell.length_b   1.000
_cell.length_c   1.000
_cell.angle_alpha   90.00
_cell.angle_beta   90.00
_cell.angle_gamma   90.00
#
_symmetry.space_group_name_H-M   'P 1'
#
loop_
_entity.id
_entity.type
_entity.pdbx_description
1 polymer ?
#
loop_
_entity_poly.entity_id
_entity_poly.type
_entity_poly.pdbx_seq_one_letter_code
_entity_poly.pdbx_strand_id
1 'polypeptide(L)' 'MPQSNPVHYADAGPAVRAVYDDIKATRGVDDINNFWKHIANHPPTLKRTWESVKQAMAPGALDLLVKEMVFVAVSASN' A
#
# COMPACT_ATOMS: atom_id res chain seq x y z
N MET A 1 8.83 3.55 20.14
CA MET A 1 7.69 2.74 19.67
C MET A 1 8.20 1.32 19.48
N PRO A 2 7.54 0.28 20.03
CA PRO A 2 7.94 -1.09 19.73
C PRO A 2 7.83 -1.34 18.22
N GLN A 3 8.90 -1.83 17.60
CA GLN A 3 8.85 -2.24 16.20
C GLN A 3 8.01 -3.52 16.10
N SER A 4 6.99 -3.52 15.24
CA SER A 4 6.25 -4.75 14.93
C SER A 4 7.12 -5.67 14.08
N ASN A 5 6.91 -6.98 14.16
CA ASN A 5 7.61 -7.93 13.27
C ASN A 5 6.93 -7.99 11.90
N PRO A 6 7.67 -8.12 10.79
CA PRO A 6 7.07 -8.25 9.47
C PRO A 6 6.36 -9.61 9.32
N VAL A 7 5.13 -9.60 8.79
CA VAL A 7 4.38 -10.83 8.47
C VAL A 7 4.72 -11.25 7.04
N HIS A 8 5.42 -12.37 6.89
CA HIS A 8 5.74 -12.95 5.58
C HIS A 8 4.54 -13.68 4.98
N TYR A 9 4.50 -13.80 3.65
CA TYR A 9 3.39 -14.44 2.93
C TYR A 9 3.12 -15.87 3.42
N ALA A 10 4.18 -16.63 3.71
CA ALA A 10 4.08 -18.00 4.22
C ALA A 10 3.34 -18.08 5.57
N ASP A 11 3.57 -17.10 6.44
CA ASP A 11 2.99 -17.06 7.80
C ASP A 11 1.64 -16.32 7.85
N ALA A 12 1.26 -15.66 6.76
CA ALA A 12 0.05 -14.86 6.67
C ALA A 12 -1.22 -15.73 6.66
N GLY A 13 -2.24 -15.33 7.43
CA GLY A 13 -3.58 -15.89 7.33
C GLY A 13 -4.29 -15.50 6.02
N PRO A 14 -5.42 -16.14 5.67
CA PRO A 14 -6.11 -15.95 4.39
C PRO A 14 -6.45 -14.50 4.06
N ALA A 15 -6.88 -13.71 5.06
CA ALA A 15 -7.23 -12.31 4.87
C ALA A 15 -6.03 -11.42 4.50
N VAL A 16 -4.85 -11.70 5.07
CA VAL A 16 -3.62 -10.95 4.77
C VAL A 16 -3.10 -11.34 3.38
N ARG A 17 -3.11 -12.65 3.06
CA ARG A 17 -2.70 -13.14 1.74
C ARG A 17 -3.53 -12.55 0.61
N ALA A 18 -4.85 -12.48 0.78
CA ALA A 18 -5.73 -11.86 -0.22
C ALA A 18 -5.34 -10.41 -0.53
N VAL A 19 -4.98 -9.62 0.49
CA VAL A 19 -4.51 -8.24 0.28
C VAL A 19 -3.13 -8.22 -0.37
N TYR A 20 -2.21 -9.11 0.03
CA TYR A 20 -0.88 -9.19 -0.57
C TYR A 20 -0.95 -9.55 -2.05
N ASP A 21 -1.81 -10.49 -2.42
CA ASP A 21 -2.01 -10.92 -3.80
C ASP A 21 -2.62 -9.79 -4.64
N ASP A 22 -3.58 -9.04 -4.11
CA ASP A 22 -4.13 -7.85 -4.76
C ASP A 22 -3.06 -6.75 -4.96
N ILE A 23 -2.21 -6.50 -3.96
CA ILE A 23 -1.10 -5.54 -4.09
C ILE A 23 -0.13 -5.95 -5.21
N LYS A 24 0.28 -7.23 -5.23
CA LYS A 24 1.19 -7.76 -6.25
C LYS A 24 0.58 -7.66 -7.64
N ALA A 25 -0.68 -8.06 -7.80
CA ALA A 25 -1.39 -7.98 -9.07
C ALA A 25 -1.60 -6.54 -9.55
N THR A 26 -2.01 -5.64 -8.64
CA THR A 26 -2.28 -4.23 -8.97
C THR A 26 -0.99 -3.47 -9.30
N ARG A 27 0.13 -3.77 -8.63
CA ARG A 27 1.40 -3.05 -8.83
C ARG A 27 2.40 -3.76 -9.75
N GLY A 28 2.14 -5.01 -10.15
CA GLY A 28 3.04 -5.79 -11.00
C GLY A 28 4.37 -6.11 -10.32
N VAL A 29 4.35 -6.48 -9.05
CA VAL A 29 5.56 -6.80 -8.26
C VAL A 29 5.53 -8.23 -7.73
N ASP A 30 6.69 -8.87 -7.65
CA ASP A 30 6.81 -10.26 -7.17
C ASP A 30 6.68 -10.38 -5.65
N ASP A 31 7.11 -9.35 -4.91
CA ASP A 31 7.00 -9.26 -3.46
C ASP A 31 6.58 -7.85 -3.02
N ILE A 32 5.94 -7.79 -1.85
CA ILE A 32 5.51 -6.54 -1.24
C ILE A 32 6.61 -5.98 -0.34
N ASN A 33 6.65 -4.66 -0.20
CA ASN A 33 7.61 -3.99 0.69
C ASN A 33 7.31 -4.23 2.19
N ASN A 34 8.26 -3.87 3.05
CA ASN A 34 8.14 -4.08 4.49
C ASN A 34 6.99 -3.29 5.13
N PHE A 35 6.60 -2.14 4.58
CA PHE A 35 5.49 -1.35 5.10
C PHE A 35 4.20 -2.18 5.18
N TRP A 36 3.84 -2.87 4.10
CA TRP A 36 2.68 -3.76 4.09
C TRP A 36 2.86 -4.95 5.04
N LYS A 37 4.07 -5.50 5.14
CA LYS A 37 4.41 -6.60 6.05
C LYS A 37 4.24 -6.23 7.53
N HIS A 38 4.53 -5.00 7.91
CA HIS A 38 4.35 -4.54 9.29
C HIS A 38 2.88 -4.25 9.63
N ILE A 39 2.09 -3.72 8.68
CA ILE A 39 0.67 -3.43 8.90
C ILE A 39 -0.17 -4.71 8.96
N ALA A 40 0.29 -5.78 8.32
CA ALA A 40 -0.38 -7.08 8.34
C ALA A 40 -0.57 -7.70 9.72
N ASN A 41 0.15 -7.23 10.75
CA ASN A 41 -0.15 -7.58 12.15
C ASN A 41 -1.56 -7.16 12.58
N HIS A 42 -2.20 -6.23 11.85
CA HIS A 42 -3.59 -5.85 12.05
C HIS A 42 -4.37 -5.92 10.72
N PRO A 43 -4.93 -7.10 10.36
CA PRO A 43 -5.58 -7.33 9.07
C PRO A 43 -6.69 -6.33 8.70
N PRO A 44 -7.56 -5.86 9.62
CA PRO A 44 -8.55 -4.83 9.30
C PRO A 44 -7.93 -3.51 8.84
N THR A 45 -6.80 -3.10 9.45
CA THR A 45 -6.07 -1.90 9.04
C THR A 45 -5.40 -2.10 7.70
N LEU A 46 -4.77 -3.26 7.48
CA LEU A 46 -4.13 -3.59 6.20
C LEU A 46 -5.11 -3.44 5.03
N LYS A 47 -6.29 -4.06 5.14
CA LYS A 47 -7.33 -3.99 4.10
C LYS A 47 -7.79 -2.55 3.88
N ARG A 48 -8.15 -1.83 4.94
CA ARG A 48 -8.63 -0.44 4.84
C ARG A 48 -7.59 0.46 4.17
N THR A 49 -6.33 0.37 4.59
CA THR A 49 -5.24 1.18 4.03
C THR A 49 -5.03 0.87 2.55
N TRP A 50 -5.08 -0.41 2.16
CA TRP A 50 -4.95 -0.79 0.77
C TRP A 50 -6.11 -0.25 -0.10
N GLU A 51 -7.35 -0.34 0.38
CA GLU A 51 -8.50 0.25 -0.33
C GLU A 51 -8.38 1.77 -0.50
N SER A 52 -7.94 2.49 0.54
CA SER A 52 -7.69 3.94 0.44
C SER A 52 -6.60 4.27 -0.58
N VAL A 53 -5.53 3.47 -0.65
CA VAL A 53 -4.47 3.63 -1.64
C VAL A 53 -5.00 3.38 -3.05
N LYS A 54 -5.80 2.34 -3.26
CA LYS A 54 -6.44 2.07 -4.55
C LYS A 54 -7.35 3.21 -4.98
N GLN A 55 -8.17 3.76 -4.07
CA GLN A 55 -9.02 4.91 -4.36
C GLN A 55 -8.21 6.16 -4.73
N ALA A 56 -7.11 6.42 -4.02
CA ALA A 56 -6.24 7.56 -4.31
C ALA A 56 -5.52 7.42 -5.68
N MET A 57 -5.16 6.19 -6.07
CA MET A 57 -4.49 5.89 -7.34
C MET A 57 -5.46 5.68 -8.51
N ALA A 58 -6.75 5.46 -8.24
CA ALA A 58 -7.76 5.33 -9.27
C ALA A 58 -7.75 6.57 -10.19
N PRO A 59 -8.06 6.38 -11.49
CA PRO A 59 -8.37 7.49 -12.38
C PRO A 59 -9.46 8.36 -11.74
N GLY A 60 -9.13 9.60 -11.43
CA GLY A 60 -10.02 10.55 -10.76
C GLY A 60 -10.08 11.86 -11.55
N ALA A 61 -10.77 12.87 -11.01
CA ALA A 61 -10.91 14.17 -11.66
C ALA A 61 -9.57 14.89 -11.91
N LEU A 62 -8.52 14.49 -11.19
CA LEU A 62 -7.16 14.96 -11.38
C LEU A 62 -6.38 13.92 -12.19
N ASP A 63 -5.93 14.33 -13.37
CA ASP A 63 -5.01 13.60 -14.23
C ASP A 63 -3.73 13.22 -13.44
N LEU A 64 -3.10 12.10 -13.82
CA LEU A 64 -1.78 11.67 -13.33
C LEU A 64 -0.77 12.82 -13.35
N LEU A 65 -0.81 13.66 -14.39
CA LEU A 65 0.06 14.84 -14.50
C LEU A 65 -0.12 15.81 -13.33
N VAL A 66 -1.37 16.03 -12.87
CA VAL A 66 -1.64 16.95 -11.77
C VAL A 66 -1.16 16.38 -10.45
N LYS A 67 -1.27 15.07 -10.25
CA LYS A 67 -0.73 14.40 -9.05
C LYS A 67 0.81 14.50 -9.00
N GLU A 68 1.48 14.39 -10.15
CA GLU A 68 2.93 14.54 -10.26
C GLU A 68 3.38 16.00 -10.01
N MET A 69 2.66 16.99 -10.53
CA MET A 69 2.93 18.40 -10.24
C MET A 69 2.81 18.73 -8.75
N VAL A 70 1.80 18.17 -8.06
CA VAL A 70 1.65 18.34 -6.60
C VAL A 70 2.83 17.72 -5.86
N PHE A 71 3.26 16.52 -6.26
CA PHE A 71 4.44 15.87 -5.65
C PHE A 71 5.69 16.75 -5.79
N VAL A 72 5.99 17.25 -7.00
CA VAL A 72 7.14 18.12 -7.26
C VAL A 72 7.07 19.42 -6.43
N ALA A 73 5.91 20.07 -6.41
CA ALA A 73 5.73 21.34 -5.69
C ALA A 73 5.96 21.19 -4.17
N VAL A 74 5.48 20.09 -3.58
CA VAL A 74 5.70 19.80 -2.15
C VAL A 74 7.15 19.46 -1.87
N SER A 75 7.80 18.67 -2.72
CA SER A 75 9.23 18.33 -2.57
C SER A 75 10.16 19.53 -2.71
N ALA A 76 9.83 20.51 -3.58
CA ALA A 76 10.62 21.73 -3.73
C ALA A 76 10.49 22.69 -2.54
N SER A 77 9.46 22.52 -1.71
CA SER A 77 9.13 23.42 -0.60
C SER A 77 9.54 22.87 0.79
N ASN A 78 10.12 21.67 0.86
CA ASN A 78 10.60 21.00 2.09
C ASN A 78 12.11 20.79 2.08
#